data_AF-A0A402BLA8-F1
#
_entry.id   AF-A0A402BLA8-F1
#
_cell.length_a   1.000
_cell.length_b   1.000
_cell.length_c   1.000
_cell.angle_alpha   90.00
_cell.angle_beta   90.00
_cell.angle_gamma   90.00
#
_symmetry.space_group_name_H-M   'P 1'
#
loop_
_entity.id
_entity.type
_entity.pdbx_description
1 polymer ?
#
loop_
_entity_poly.entity_id
_entity_poly.type
_entity_poly.pdbx_seq_one_letter_code
_entity_poly.pdbx_strand_id
1 'polypeptide(L)'
;MIELSPQTTARQALQRYQLPRTFAEAHDYLYRKLHSIQLLSLYKHYFPEEYNRSEKRSLPTAEEAYSPMETEFVELVDERLFPLYTEFMLYGSGADERSTVIPVRSLGEDWYNTEYENLSPGWQLALFLIGEVTFHEITEHQPDITIGENSPLREIVWANVQWDAFKERWKHVAEALHPAVAHIPLVISLAYHDTGNAFLDSTDEAPIEDCSWNREDMDLLIKEYQEAAAMITHINELLEWVGSDPGHLQTVLTLLKEDKKTWTTAKKD
;
A
#
# COMPACT_ATOMS: atom_id res chain seq x y z
N MET A 1 -1.49 37.79 17.68
CA MET A 1 -0.31 38.05 18.52
C MET A 1 0.48 36.75 18.57
N ILE A 2 1.75 36.79 18.21
CA ILE A 2 2.61 35.60 18.27
C ILE A 2 3.12 35.51 19.70
N GLU A 3 2.62 34.55 20.48
CA GLU A 3 3.20 34.25 21.79
C GLU A 3 4.51 33.50 21.58
N LEU A 4 5.61 34.16 21.95
CA LEU A 4 6.93 33.56 21.99
C LEU A 4 7.01 32.71 23.27
N SER A 5 7.19 31.40 23.11
CA SER A 5 7.43 30.48 24.23
C SER A 5 8.61 30.95 25.10
N PRO A 6 8.59 30.75 26.44
CA PRO A 6 9.51 31.40 27.39
C PRO A 6 11.02 31.10 27.21
N GLN A 7 11.38 30.19 26.31
CA GLN A 7 12.76 29.76 26.07
C GLN A 7 13.34 30.18 24.71
N THR A 8 12.57 30.85 23.84
CA THR A 8 13.08 31.28 22.52
C THR A 8 13.67 32.67 22.62
N THR A 9 14.99 32.81 22.48
CA THR A 9 15.63 34.14 22.42
C THR A 9 15.13 34.90 21.19
N ALA A 10 15.01 36.24 21.27
CA ALA A 10 14.60 37.08 20.14
C ALA A 10 15.48 36.85 18.89
N ARG A 11 16.75 36.47 19.08
CA ARG A 11 17.67 36.09 18.01
C ARG A 11 17.27 34.79 17.31
N GLN A 12 16.88 33.76 18.04
CA GLN A 12 16.35 32.51 17.47
C GLN A 12 15.01 32.74 16.76
N ALA A 13 14.16 33.63 17.29
CA ALA A 13 12.92 34.02 16.61
C ALA A 13 13.21 34.75 15.29
N LEU A 14 14.16 35.69 15.26
CA LEU A 14 14.57 36.41 14.06
C LEU A 14 15.30 35.52 13.05
N GLN A 15 16.06 34.52 13.51
CA GLN A 15 16.71 33.54 12.63
C GLN A 15 15.70 32.75 11.78
N ARG A 16 14.46 32.56 12.24
CA ARG A 16 13.36 31.91 11.50
C ARG A 16 12.79 32.77 10.37
N TYR A 17 13.16 34.05 10.33
CA TYR A 17 12.74 35.04 9.32
C TYR A 17 13.95 35.64 8.60
N GLN A 18 15.07 34.91 8.51
CA GLN A 18 16.20 35.38 7.70
C GLN A 18 15.75 35.60 6.27
N LEU A 19 15.74 36.87 5.87
CA LEU A 19 15.35 37.24 4.53
C LEU A 19 16.42 36.74 3.56
N PRO A 20 16.02 36.04 2.49
CA PRO A 20 16.95 35.52 1.49
C PRO A 20 17.71 36.67 0.84
N ARG A 21 19.02 36.47 0.64
CA ARG A 21 19.93 37.48 0.08
C ARG A 21 20.27 37.21 -1.38
N THR A 22 20.03 35.98 -1.84
CA THR A 22 20.18 35.57 -3.23
C THR A 22 18.85 35.09 -3.81
N PHE A 23 18.78 35.01 -5.14
CA PHE A 23 17.59 34.46 -5.82
C PHE A 23 17.36 32.99 -5.45
N ALA A 24 18.42 32.18 -5.40
CA ALA A 24 18.32 30.77 -5.02
C ALA A 24 17.79 30.61 -3.57
N GLU A 25 18.36 31.36 -2.62
CA GLU A 25 17.85 31.37 -1.24
C GLU A 25 16.39 31.84 -1.18
N ALA A 26 15.99 32.78 -2.04
CA ALA A 26 14.61 33.29 -2.06
C ALA A 26 13.64 32.27 -2.61
N HIS A 27 14.02 31.57 -3.68
CA HIS A 27 13.27 30.48 -4.25
C HIS A 27 13.06 29.37 -3.21
N ASP A 28 14.13 28.88 -2.59
CA ASP A 28 14.07 27.78 -1.62
C ASP A 28 13.27 28.19 -0.37
N TYR A 29 13.45 29.43 0.10
CA TYR A 29 12.67 29.96 1.21
C TYR A 29 11.17 29.99 0.89
N LEU A 30 10.78 30.55 -0.27
CA LEU A 30 9.37 30.63 -0.67
C LEU A 30 8.76 29.25 -0.91
N TYR A 31 9.53 28.36 -1.51
CA TYR A 31 9.13 26.98 -1.76
C TYR A 31 8.83 26.22 -0.46
N ARG A 32 9.74 26.30 0.52
CA ARG A 32 9.51 25.72 1.87
C ARG A 32 8.28 26.32 2.54
N LYS A 33 8.09 27.65 2.46
CA LYS A 33 6.90 28.30 3.03
C LYS A 33 5.61 27.86 2.35
N LEU A 34 5.62 27.69 1.02
CA LEU A 34 4.45 27.20 0.29
C LEU A 34 4.09 25.78 0.74
N HIS A 35 5.07 24.89 0.83
CA HIS A 35 4.85 23.51 1.30
C HIS A 35 4.35 23.46 2.75
N SER A 36 4.92 24.28 3.64
CA SER A 36 4.41 24.42 5.01
C SER A 36 2.94 24.86 5.03
N ILE A 37 2.58 25.86 4.22
CA ILE A 37 1.19 26.33 4.12
C ILE A 37 0.28 25.23 3.59
N GLN A 38 0.73 24.47 2.58
CA GLN A 38 -0.03 23.35 2.01
C GLN A 38 -0.30 22.29 3.08
N LEU A 39 0.73 21.74 3.73
CA LEU A 39 0.57 20.72 4.77
C LEU A 39 -0.31 21.20 5.92
N LEU A 40 -0.09 22.41 6.44
CA LEU A 40 -0.89 22.94 7.55
C LEU A 40 -2.34 23.24 7.14
N SER A 41 -2.58 23.57 5.87
CA SER A 41 -3.94 23.73 5.34
C SER A 41 -4.66 22.39 5.25
N LEU A 42 -3.95 21.32 4.83
CA LEU A 42 -4.47 19.95 4.85
C LEU A 42 -4.70 19.46 6.28
N TYR A 43 -3.79 19.74 7.21
CA TYR A 43 -3.95 19.40 8.62
C TYR A 43 -5.23 20.01 9.20
N LYS A 44 -5.42 21.32 9.01
CA LYS A 44 -6.63 22.02 9.42
C LYS A 44 -7.90 21.46 8.77
N HIS A 45 -7.78 20.92 7.55
CA HIS A 45 -8.90 20.37 6.83
C HIS A 45 -9.32 18.99 7.34
N TYR A 46 -8.38 18.04 7.41
CA TYR A 46 -8.67 16.64 7.74
C TYR A 46 -8.76 16.38 9.24
N PHE A 47 -8.02 17.14 10.05
CA PHE A 47 -7.96 16.97 11.51
C PHE A 47 -8.14 18.33 12.23
N PRO A 48 -9.31 18.99 12.05
CA PRO A 48 -9.52 20.35 12.57
C PRO A 48 -9.46 20.42 14.10
N GLU A 49 -9.87 19.36 14.81
CA GLU A 49 -9.83 19.35 16.27
C GLU A 49 -8.40 19.28 16.81
N GLU A 50 -7.60 18.36 16.27
CA GLU A 50 -6.19 18.19 16.60
C GLU A 50 -5.40 19.46 16.24
N TYR A 51 -5.63 20.02 15.04
CA TYR A 51 -5.02 21.27 14.61
C TYR A 51 -5.28 22.41 15.60
N ASN A 52 -6.54 22.56 16.06
CA ASN A 52 -6.92 23.64 16.97
C ASN A 52 -6.42 23.44 18.41
N ARG A 53 -6.17 22.19 18.82
CA ARG A 53 -5.64 21.85 20.16
C ARG A 53 -4.12 21.79 20.20
N SER A 54 -3.45 21.70 19.05
CA SER A 54 -2.00 21.59 18.99
C SER A 54 -1.31 22.86 19.48
N GLU A 55 -0.43 22.69 20.47
CA GLU A 55 0.47 23.74 20.96
C GLU A 55 1.85 23.68 20.28
N LYS A 56 1.99 22.81 19.26
CA LYS A 56 3.24 22.61 18.54
C LYS A 56 3.56 23.81 17.65
N ARG A 57 4.85 24.01 17.41
CA ARG A 57 5.35 25.10 16.56
C ARG A 57 5.05 24.80 15.08
N SER A 58 4.49 25.79 14.38
CA SER A 58 4.07 25.69 12.98
C SER A 58 5.15 25.99 11.93
N LEU A 59 6.33 26.44 12.34
CA LEU A 59 7.44 26.74 11.42
C LEU A 59 8.63 25.85 11.75
N PRO A 60 9.36 25.27 10.77
CA PRO A 60 10.58 24.50 11.03
C PRO A 60 11.75 25.40 11.51
N THR A 61 12.75 24.79 12.13
CA THR A 61 14.07 25.40 12.38
C THR A 61 15.00 25.18 11.19
N ALA A 62 16.22 25.72 11.25
CA ALA A 62 17.23 25.51 10.21
C ALA A 62 17.74 24.06 10.15
N GLU A 63 17.54 23.27 11.21
CA GLU A 63 17.99 21.88 11.31
C GLU A 63 16.86 20.88 11.02
N GLU A 64 15.65 21.38 10.74
CA GLU A 64 14.45 20.57 10.53
C GLU A 64 13.93 20.75 9.10
N ALA A 65 13.66 19.63 8.43
CA ALA A 65 12.94 19.65 7.17
C ALA A 65 11.48 20.09 7.40
N TYR A 66 10.80 19.56 8.43
CA TYR A 66 9.39 19.80 8.76
C TYR A 66 9.22 20.46 10.13
N SER A 67 8.17 21.26 10.30
CA SER A 67 7.83 21.79 11.62
C SER A 67 7.23 20.71 12.53
N PRO A 68 7.31 20.83 13.86
CA PRO A 68 6.65 19.88 14.76
C PRO A 68 5.14 19.69 14.51
N MET A 69 4.46 20.74 14.05
CA MET A 69 3.03 20.67 13.69
C MET A 69 2.80 20.01 12.31
N GLU A 70 3.75 20.12 11.38
CA GLU A 70 3.74 19.36 10.12
C GLU A 70 4.01 17.87 10.36
N THR A 71 4.98 17.55 11.23
CA THR A 71 5.25 16.18 11.69
C THR A 71 4.02 15.53 12.29
N GLU A 72 3.33 16.25 13.19
CA GLU A 72 2.07 15.79 13.79
C GLU A 72 1.00 15.48 12.75
N PHE A 73 0.87 16.33 11.73
CA PHE A 73 -0.06 16.07 10.63
C PHE A 73 0.30 14.79 9.87
N VAL A 74 1.56 14.62 9.49
CA VAL A 74 2.02 13.44 8.73
C VAL A 74 1.81 12.17 9.55
N GLU A 75 2.11 12.18 10.86
CA GLU A 75 1.84 11.07 11.77
C GLU A 75 0.34 10.73 11.86
N LEU A 76 -0.53 11.75 11.88
CA LEU A 76 -1.99 11.53 11.88
C LEU A 76 -2.49 10.95 10.55
N VAL A 77 -1.90 11.35 9.41
CA VAL A 77 -2.21 10.76 8.10
C VAL A 77 -1.86 9.27 8.11
N ASP A 78 -0.63 8.94 8.52
CA ASP A 78 -0.13 7.57 8.62
C ASP A 78 -0.98 6.69 9.54
N GLU A 79 -1.37 7.22 10.70
CA GLU A 79 -2.18 6.49 11.69
C GLU A 79 -3.64 6.31 11.26
N ARG A 80 -4.25 7.29 10.58
CA ARG A 80 -5.73 7.38 10.48
C ARG A 80 -6.29 7.45 9.08
N LEU A 81 -5.49 7.79 8.07
CA LEU A 81 -5.97 7.92 6.69
C LEU A 81 -5.42 6.82 5.80
N PHE A 82 -4.10 6.71 5.69
CA PHE A 82 -3.42 5.68 4.89
C PHE A 82 -1.93 5.64 5.26
N PRO A 83 -1.26 4.49 5.11
CA PRO A 83 0.11 4.32 5.58
C PRO A 83 1.11 5.08 4.70
N LEU A 84 2.11 5.64 5.36
CA LEU A 84 3.20 6.41 4.78
C LEU A 84 4.55 5.82 5.17
N TYR A 85 5.58 6.09 4.38
CA TYR A 85 6.98 5.89 4.77
C TYR A 85 7.48 7.04 5.65
N THR A 86 6.88 7.20 6.85
CA THR A 86 7.17 8.31 7.77
C THR A 86 8.62 8.28 8.27
N GLU A 87 9.20 7.09 8.46
CA GLU A 87 10.60 6.87 8.83
C GLU A 87 11.56 7.49 7.82
N PHE A 88 11.30 7.30 6.53
CA PHE A 88 12.13 7.85 5.46
C PHE A 88 11.85 9.35 5.29
N MET A 89 10.58 9.76 5.28
CA MET A 89 10.17 11.14 5.04
C MET A 89 10.56 12.11 6.16
N LEU A 90 10.35 11.74 7.42
CA LEU A 90 10.51 12.64 8.57
C LEU A 90 11.87 12.51 9.26
N TYR A 91 12.44 11.30 9.27
CA TYR A 91 13.61 10.97 10.09
C TYR A 91 14.83 10.53 9.27
N GLY A 92 14.64 10.08 8.03
CA GLY A 92 15.72 9.68 7.10
C GLY A 92 16.27 10.83 6.26
N SER A 93 15.54 11.93 6.15
CA SER A 93 15.86 13.07 5.28
C SER A 93 16.64 14.19 5.97
N GLY A 94 17.61 14.78 5.27
CA GLY A 94 18.34 15.95 5.74
C GLY A 94 17.45 17.19 5.91
N ALA A 95 17.93 18.24 6.60
CA ALA A 95 17.16 19.46 6.89
C ALA A 95 16.62 20.22 5.65
N ASP A 96 17.15 19.89 4.47
CA ASP A 96 16.78 20.48 3.18
C ASP A 96 15.97 19.52 2.28
N GLU A 97 15.76 18.28 2.71
CA GLU A 97 15.05 17.25 1.96
C GLU A 97 13.58 17.21 2.38
N ARG A 98 12.73 17.86 1.58
CA ARG A 98 11.26 17.80 1.72
C ARG A 98 10.66 17.07 0.53
N SER A 99 9.79 16.11 0.79
CA SER A 99 9.08 15.42 -0.27
C SER A 99 7.96 16.29 -0.81
N THR A 100 7.91 16.42 -2.14
CA THR A 100 6.76 16.97 -2.88
C THR A 100 5.64 15.97 -3.05
N VAL A 101 6.03 14.70 -3.12
CA VAL A 101 5.16 13.55 -3.36
C VAL A 101 4.74 12.99 -2.01
N ILE A 102 3.54 12.40 -1.94
CA ILE A 102 3.06 11.68 -0.78
C ILE A 102 3.71 10.28 -0.81
N PRO A 103 4.62 9.95 0.13
CA PRO A 103 5.34 8.69 0.11
C PRO A 103 4.49 7.59 0.73
N VAL A 104 3.46 7.15 0.01
CA VAL A 104 2.55 6.09 0.44
C VAL A 104 3.28 4.74 0.52
N ARG A 105 2.88 3.94 1.51
CA ARG A 105 3.32 2.55 1.65
C ARG A 105 2.35 1.66 0.89
N SER A 106 2.86 0.70 0.12
CA SER A 106 2.02 -0.32 -0.50
C SER A 106 1.28 -1.12 0.58
N LEU A 107 0.12 -1.67 0.23
CA LEU A 107 -0.70 -2.48 1.10
C LEU A 107 -0.67 -3.93 0.64
N GLY A 108 -0.50 -4.85 1.60
CA GLY A 108 -0.32 -6.28 1.33
C GLY A 108 1.01 -6.76 1.87
N GLU A 109 1.29 -8.04 1.68
CA GLU A 109 2.57 -8.62 2.04
C GLU A 109 3.55 -8.38 0.89
N ASP A 110 4.67 -7.71 1.16
CA ASP A 110 5.77 -7.61 0.19
C ASP A 110 6.55 -8.93 0.18
N TRP A 111 5.94 -9.92 -0.45
CA TRP A 111 6.47 -11.27 -0.56
C TRP A 111 7.70 -11.34 -1.48
N TYR A 112 7.97 -10.33 -2.30
CA TYR A 112 9.21 -10.23 -3.08
C TYR A 112 10.42 -9.95 -2.19
N ASN A 113 10.24 -9.14 -1.15
CA ASN A 113 11.29 -8.78 -0.20
C ASN A 113 11.26 -9.58 1.10
N THR A 114 10.29 -10.50 1.27
CA THR A 114 10.15 -11.35 2.44
C THR A 114 10.54 -12.79 2.11
N GLU A 115 11.45 -13.38 2.89
CA GLU A 115 11.79 -14.80 2.73
C GLU A 115 10.54 -15.68 2.91
N TYR A 116 10.37 -16.68 2.06
CA TYR A 116 9.18 -17.54 2.03
C TYR A 116 8.81 -18.14 3.39
N GLU A 117 9.82 -18.55 4.18
CA GLU A 117 9.63 -19.13 5.52
C GLU A 117 9.03 -18.16 6.53
N ASN A 118 9.22 -16.86 6.32
CA ASN A 118 8.71 -15.80 7.19
C ASN A 118 7.29 -15.36 6.80
N LEU A 119 6.79 -15.78 5.63
CA LEU A 119 5.42 -15.52 5.20
C LEU A 119 4.43 -16.31 6.06
N SER A 120 3.25 -15.74 6.29
CA SER A 120 2.16 -16.49 6.92
C SER A 120 1.79 -17.74 6.10
N PRO A 121 1.27 -18.81 6.72
CA PRO A 121 0.84 -20.01 5.99
C PRO A 121 -0.15 -19.69 4.86
N GLY A 122 -1.06 -18.73 5.06
CA GLY A 122 -1.98 -18.27 4.03
C GLY A 122 -1.26 -17.72 2.80
N TRP A 123 -0.28 -16.86 3.00
CA TRP A 123 0.53 -16.29 1.92
C TRP A 123 1.39 -17.32 1.20
N GLN A 124 1.97 -18.28 1.93
CA GLN A 124 2.67 -19.42 1.33
C GLN A 124 1.76 -20.21 0.37
N LEU A 125 0.51 -20.47 0.78
CA LEU A 125 -0.50 -21.14 -0.05
C LEU A 125 -0.92 -20.28 -1.24
N ALA A 126 -1.02 -18.96 -1.06
CA ALA A 126 -1.31 -18.01 -2.12
C ALA A 126 -0.23 -18.08 -3.21
N LEU A 127 1.05 -18.02 -2.83
CA LEU A 127 2.20 -18.10 -3.76
C LEU A 127 2.24 -19.43 -4.51
N PHE A 128 1.93 -20.53 -3.82
CA PHE A 128 1.76 -21.81 -4.50
C PHE A 128 0.58 -21.77 -5.49
N LEU A 129 -0.56 -21.22 -5.11
CA LEU A 129 -1.76 -21.13 -5.94
C LEU A 129 -1.52 -20.33 -7.22
N ILE A 130 -0.80 -19.21 -7.15
CA ILE A 130 -0.48 -18.40 -8.34
C ILE A 130 0.65 -19.00 -9.19
N GLY A 131 1.36 -20.02 -8.67
CA GLY A 131 2.35 -20.79 -9.39
C GLY A 131 3.80 -20.32 -9.21
N GLU A 132 4.04 -19.37 -8.32
CA GLU A 132 5.39 -18.87 -7.97
C GLU A 132 6.20 -19.95 -7.25
N VAL A 133 5.55 -20.75 -6.41
CA VAL A 133 6.18 -21.84 -5.65
C VAL A 133 5.80 -23.21 -6.22
N THR A 134 6.77 -24.13 -6.25
CA THR A 134 6.58 -25.50 -6.71
C THR A 134 5.96 -26.38 -5.62
N PHE A 135 5.43 -27.53 -6.04
CA PHE A 135 4.96 -28.58 -5.15
C PHE A 135 6.06 -29.04 -4.17
N HIS A 136 7.30 -29.16 -4.63
CA HIS A 136 8.39 -29.62 -3.78
C HIS A 136 8.67 -28.62 -2.65
N GLU A 137 8.80 -27.34 -2.98
CA GLU A 137 9.05 -26.25 -2.03
C GLU A 137 7.92 -26.15 -0.99
N ILE A 138 6.64 -26.17 -1.41
CA ILE A 138 5.55 -26.10 -0.44
C ILE A 138 5.51 -27.33 0.49
N THR A 139 5.81 -28.54 0.00
CA THR A 139 5.83 -29.75 0.85
C THR A 139 7.00 -29.81 1.83
N GLU A 140 8.10 -29.13 1.54
CA GLU A 140 9.22 -29.01 2.47
C GLU A 140 8.80 -28.20 3.71
N HIS A 141 8.03 -27.14 3.50
CA HIS A 141 7.57 -26.25 4.58
C HIS A 141 6.22 -26.66 5.19
N GLN A 142 5.38 -27.37 4.43
CA GLN A 142 4.05 -27.84 4.85
C GLN A 142 3.85 -29.32 4.44
N PRO A 143 4.47 -30.27 5.16
CA PRO A 143 4.48 -31.68 4.79
C PRO A 143 3.09 -32.36 4.84
N ASP A 144 2.14 -31.77 5.55
CA ASP A 144 0.75 -32.25 5.64
C ASP A 144 -0.06 -31.94 4.38
N ILE A 145 0.47 -31.09 3.49
CA ILE A 145 -0.15 -30.77 2.21
C ILE A 145 0.12 -31.89 1.21
N THR A 146 -0.88 -32.75 1.00
CA THR A 146 -0.84 -33.82 0.00
C THR A 146 -1.36 -33.32 -1.35
N ILE A 147 -0.69 -32.33 -1.92
CA ILE A 147 -0.96 -31.92 -3.30
C ILE A 147 -0.21 -32.88 -4.23
N GLY A 148 -0.77 -33.24 -5.38
CA GLY A 148 -0.10 -34.20 -6.29
C GLY A 148 0.81 -33.56 -7.33
N GLU A 149 0.63 -32.25 -7.59
CA GLU A 149 1.14 -31.56 -8.78
C GLU A 149 1.26 -30.04 -8.53
N ASN A 150 2.09 -29.33 -9.32
CA ASN A 150 2.19 -27.87 -9.29
C ASN A 150 0.84 -27.18 -9.58
N SER A 151 0.72 -25.91 -9.18
CA SER A 151 -0.46 -25.11 -9.52
C SER A 151 -0.71 -25.06 -11.03
N PRO A 152 -1.98 -25.17 -11.46
CA PRO A 152 -2.35 -24.97 -12.86
C PRO A 152 -2.07 -23.56 -13.36
N LEU A 153 -1.93 -22.55 -12.50
CA LEU A 153 -1.63 -21.19 -12.93
C LEU A 153 -0.16 -21.00 -13.31
N ARG A 154 0.72 -21.95 -12.93
CA ARG A 154 2.12 -21.93 -13.37
C ARG A 154 2.20 -21.92 -14.90
N GLU A 155 3.04 -21.03 -15.42
CA GLU A 155 3.29 -20.82 -16.86
C GLU A 155 2.03 -20.52 -17.68
N ILE A 156 1.01 -19.93 -17.07
CA ILE A 156 -0.19 -19.51 -17.78
C ILE A 156 0.07 -18.32 -18.72
N VAL A 157 -0.60 -18.33 -19.87
CA VAL A 157 -0.64 -17.18 -20.79
C VAL A 157 -1.94 -16.40 -20.56
N TRP A 158 -1.87 -15.37 -19.70
CA TRP A 158 -3.04 -14.57 -19.28
C TRP A 158 -3.80 -13.90 -20.43
N ALA A 159 -3.13 -13.59 -21.54
CA ALA A 159 -3.76 -12.99 -22.73
C ALA A 159 -4.88 -13.87 -23.37
N ASN A 160 -5.00 -15.13 -22.97
CA ASN A 160 -6.03 -16.05 -23.46
C ASN A 160 -7.23 -16.19 -22.50
N VAL A 161 -7.14 -15.60 -21.31
CA VAL A 161 -8.15 -15.73 -20.26
C VAL A 161 -9.25 -14.69 -20.48
N GLN A 162 -10.50 -15.15 -20.56
CA GLN A 162 -11.67 -14.27 -20.56
C GLN A 162 -11.97 -13.86 -19.11
N TRP A 163 -11.40 -12.74 -18.66
CA TRP A 163 -11.37 -12.37 -17.24
C TRP A 163 -12.74 -12.20 -16.60
N ASP A 164 -13.69 -11.58 -17.31
CA ASP A 164 -15.06 -11.41 -16.80
C ASP A 164 -15.77 -12.76 -16.63
N ALA A 165 -15.64 -13.66 -17.59
CA ALA A 165 -16.21 -15.00 -17.49
C ALA A 165 -15.58 -15.82 -16.36
N PHE A 166 -14.27 -15.65 -16.13
CA PHE A 166 -13.57 -16.27 -15.01
C PHE A 166 -14.06 -15.75 -13.66
N LYS A 167 -14.21 -14.43 -13.50
CA LYS A 167 -14.77 -13.81 -12.29
C LYS A 167 -16.18 -14.30 -11.99
N GLU A 168 -17.06 -14.31 -13.00
CA GLU A 168 -18.44 -14.78 -12.82
C GLU A 168 -18.51 -16.27 -12.46
N ARG A 169 -17.64 -17.11 -13.05
CA ARG A 169 -17.55 -18.51 -12.64
C ARG A 169 -17.22 -18.65 -11.15
N TRP A 170 -16.21 -17.95 -10.65
CA TRP A 170 -15.81 -18.08 -9.24
C TRP A 170 -16.85 -17.54 -8.26
N LYS A 171 -17.66 -16.55 -8.66
CA LYS A 171 -18.86 -16.15 -7.90
C LYS A 171 -19.86 -17.29 -7.80
N HIS A 172 -20.14 -18.00 -8.90
CA HIS A 172 -21.05 -19.15 -8.86
C HIS A 172 -20.50 -20.34 -8.07
N VAL A 173 -19.19 -20.61 -8.16
CA VAL A 173 -18.54 -21.65 -7.34
C VAL A 173 -18.69 -21.34 -5.85
N ALA A 174 -18.61 -20.07 -5.47
CA ALA A 174 -18.74 -19.64 -4.08
C ALA A 174 -20.12 -19.96 -3.48
N GLU A 175 -21.18 -20.01 -4.28
CA GLU A 175 -22.52 -20.42 -3.83
C GLU A 175 -22.57 -21.89 -3.40
N ALA A 176 -21.75 -22.74 -4.02
CA ALA A 176 -21.75 -24.18 -3.78
C ALA A 176 -20.66 -24.65 -2.80
N LEU A 177 -19.55 -23.89 -2.69
CA LEU A 177 -18.36 -24.30 -1.93
C LEU A 177 -18.18 -23.47 -0.66
N HIS A 178 -17.79 -22.20 -0.80
CA HIS A 178 -17.57 -21.28 0.31
C HIS A 178 -17.52 -19.84 -0.22
N PRO A 179 -18.09 -18.82 0.47
CA PRO A 179 -18.09 -17.44 -0.02
C PRO A 179 -16.70 -16.91 -0.40
N ALA A 180 -15.68 -17.25 0.39
CA ALA A 180 -14.32 -16.74 0.21
C ALA A 180 -13.68 -17.14 -1.14
N VAL A 181 -14.12 -18.24 -1.77
CA VAL A 181 -13.53 -18.63 -3.08
C VAL A 181 -13.90 -17.69 -4.22
N ALA A 182 -14.91 -16.83 -4.04
CA ALA A 182 -15.19 -15.75 -4.98
C ALA A 182 -14.00 -14.78 -5.14
N HIS A 183 -13.06 -14.77 -4.19
CA HIS A 183 -11.89 -13.88 -4.16
C HIS A 183 -10.65 -14.46 -4.86
N ILE A 184 -10.74 -15.68 -5.43
CA ILE A 184 -9.64 -16.27 -6.21
C ILE A 184 -9.14 -15.35 -7.33
N PRO A 185 -10.01 -14.72 -8.16
CA PRO A 185 -9.56 -13.76 -9.15
C PRO A 185 -8.83 -12.56 -8.56
N LEU A 186 -9.20 -12.11 -7.36
CA LEU A 186 -8.55 -10.98 -6.69
C LEU A 186 -7.14 -11.34 -6.23
N VAL A 187 -6.93 -12.52 -5.63
CA VAL A 187 -5.58 -13.00 -5.25
C VAL A 187 -4.68 -13.13 -6.47
N ILE A 188 -5.22 -13.59 -7.60
CA ILE A 188 -4.49 -13.66 -8.86
C ILE A 188 -4.13 -12.24 -9.33
N SER A 189 -5.08 -11.31 -9.40
CA SER A 189 -4.82 -9.92 -9.79
C SER A 189 -3.74 -9.27 -8.91
N LEU A 190 -3.80 -9.49 -7.59
CA LEU A 190 -2.82 -8.97 -6.64
C LEU A 190 -1.41 -9.47 -6.92
N ALA A 191 -1.27 -10.76 -7.21
CA ALA A 191 0.02 -11.37 -7.53
C ALA A 191 0.70 -10.78 -8.77
N TYR A 192 -0.08 -10.21 -9.68
CA TYR A 192 0.42 -9.56 -10.89
C TYR A 192 0.38 -8.03 -10.82
N HIS A 193 0.07 -7.45 -9.65
CA HIS A 193 -0.09 -6.00 -9.48
C HIS A 193 -1.07 -5.40 -10.50
N ASP A 194 -2.19 -6.09 -10.75
CA ASP A 194 -3.25 -5.70 -11.70
C ASP A 194 -4.64 -5.81 -11.04
N THR A 195 -4.75 -5.26 -9.82
CA THR A 195 -6.01 -5.14 -9.08
C THR A 195 -6.83 -3.93 -9.52
N GLY A 196 -6.17 -2.95 -10.15
CA GLY A 196 -6.73 -1.64 -10.48
C GLY A 196 -6.74 -0.68 -9.28
N ASN A 197 -5.99 -0.99 -8.23
CA ASN A 197 -5.90 -0.19 -7.02
C ASN A 197 -4.44 0.17 -6.72
N ALA A 198 -4.18 1.46 -6.54
CA ALA A 198 -2.81 1.97 -6.46
C ALA A 198 -2.01 1.39 -5.28
N PHE A 199 -2.64 1.15 -4.13
CA PHE A 199 -1.96 0.61 -2.94
C PHE A 199 -1.56 -0.85 -3.09
N LEU A 200 -2.29 -1.63 -3.89
CA LEU A 200 -2.02 -3.06 -4.11
C LEU A 200 -1.13 -3.31 -5.34
N ASP A 201 -1.15 -2.39 -6.29
CA ASP A 201 -0.41 -2.51 -7.56
C ASP A 201 0.96 -1.81 -7.52
N SER A 202 1.23 -1.01 -6.48
CA SER A 202 2.54 -0.40 -6.26
C SER A 202 3.50 -1.31 -5.52
N THR A 203 4.80 -1.13 -5.75
CA THR A 203 5.89 -1.83 -5.04
C THR A 203 6.94 -0.84 -4.57
N ASP A 204 7.87 -1.29 -3.72
CA ASP A 204 9.01 -0.45 -3.31
C ASP A 204 9.89 -0.02 -4.49
N GLU A 205 9.94 -0.82 -5.56
CA GLU A 205 10.68 -0.49 -6.79
C GLU A 205 9.86 0.35 -7.78
N ALA A 206 8.52 0.33 -7.66
CA ALA A 206 7.58 1.09 -8.47
C ALA A 206 6.55 1.80 -7.59
N PRO A 207 6.98 2.80 -6.79
CA PRO A 207 6.09 3.52 -5.89
C PRO A 207 5.14 4.44 -6.66
N ILE A 208 4.12 4.95 -5.97
CA ILE A 208 3.23 5.99 -6.49
C ILE A 208 3.98 7.33 -6.49
N GLU A 209 4.30 7.84 -7.67
CA GLU A 209 5.11 9.06 -7.83
C GLU A 209 4.29 10.31 -8.26
N ASP A 210 3.01 10.14 -8.60
CA ASP A 210 2.17 11.17 -9.21
C ASP A 210 1.23 11.88 -8.23
N CYS A 211 1.22 11.49 -6.95
CA CYS A 211 0.39 12.09 -5.91
C CYS A 211 1.13 13.15 -5.09
N SER A 212 0.65 14.40 -5.11
CA SER A 212 1.24 15.53 -4.40
C SER A 212 0.44 15.91 -3.14
N TRP A 213 1.04 16.69 -2.24
CA TRP A 213 0.35 17.22 -1.04
C TRP A 213 -0.70 18.30 -1.36
N ASN A 214 -1.82 17.89 -1.95
CA ASN A 214 -3.01 18.70 -2.18
C ASN A 214 -4.28 17.92 -1.79
N ARG A 215 -5.44 18.59 -1.76
CA ARG A 215 -6.69 17.95 -1.32
C ARG A 215 -7.13 16.84 -2.28
N GLU A 216 -7.05 17.08 -3.58
CA GLU A 216 -7.57 16.18 -4.62
C GLU A 216 -6.85 14.83 -4.56
N ASP A 217 -5.52 14.85 -4.48
CA ASP A 217 -4.71 13.63 -4.36
C ASP A 217 -4.90 12.95 -2.99
N MET A 218 -5.01 13.72 -1.90
CA MET A 218 -5.31 13.15 -0.58
C MET A 218 -6.68 12.45 -0.55
N ASP A 219 -7.72 13.07 -1.11
CA ASP A 219 -9.07 12.48 -1.19
C ASP A 219 -9.07 11.21 -2.05
N LEU A 220 -8.31 11.22 -3.16
CA LEU A 220 -8.11 10.04 -4.00
C LEU A 220 -7.42 8.92 -3.22
N LEU A 221 -6.29 9.20 -2.55
CA LEU A 221 -5.55 8.20 -1.78
C LEU A 221 -6.37 7.64 -0.61
N ILE A 222 -7.16 8.46 0.09
CA ILE A 222 -8.07 7.97 1.14
C ILE A 222 -9.06 6.96 0.56
N LYS A 223 -9.64 7.27 -0.60
CA LYS A 223 -10.60 6.38 -1.28
C LYS A 223 -9.92 5.08 -1.72
N GLU A 224 -8.79 5.18 -2.43
CA GLU A 224 -8.03 4.03 -2.90
C GLU A 224 -7.57 3.14 -1.74
N TYR A 225 -7.13 3.72 -0.62
CA TYR A 225 -6.74 2.96 0.56
C TYR A 225 -7.92 2.21 1.19
N GLN A 226 -9.09 2.84 1.30
CA GLN A 226 -10.30 2.18 1.82
C GLN A 226 -10.72 1.00 0.94
N GLU A 227 -10.64 1.17 -0.39
CA GLU A 227 -10.91 0.09 -1.35
C GLU A 227 -9.87 -1.04 -1.21
N ALA A 228 -8.59 -0.69 -1.09
CA ALA A 228 -7.50 -1.64 -0.88
C ALA A 228 -7.67 -2.45 0.41
N ALA A 229 -8.02 -1.78 1.52
CA ALA A 229 -8.25 -2.43 2.81
C ALA A 229 -9.42 -3.43 2.77
N ALA A 230 -10.49 -3.09 2.04
CA ALA A 230 -11.60 -4.02 1.79
C ALA A 230 -11.14 -5.23 0.95
N MET A 231 -10.36 -4.99 -0.12
CA MET A 231 -9.78 -6.07 -0.92
C MET A 231 -8.87 -7.00 -0.11
N ILE A 232 -8.00 -6.45 0.74
CA ILE A 232 -7.13 -7.24 1.64
C ILE A 232 -7.95 -8.07 2.62
N THR A 233 -9.05 -7.53 3.15
CA THR A 233 -9.97 -8.31 4.00
C THR A 233 -10.48 -9.55 3.26
N HIS A 234 -10.92 -9.40 2.01
CA HIS A 234 -11.37 -10.51 1.17
C HIS A 234 -10.27 -11.53 0.83
N ILE A 235 -9.05 -11.04 0.58
CA ILE A 235 -7.89 -11.91 0.38
C ILE A 235 -7.64 -12.72 1.65
N ASN A 236 -7.59 -12.08 2.82
CA ASN A 236 -7.36 -12.75 4.09
C ASN A 236 -8.45 -13.78 4.42
N GLU A 237 -9.73 -13.50 4.13
CA GLU A 237 -10.82 -14.47 4.27
C GLU A 237 -10.59 -15.73 3.42
N LEU A 238 -10.09 -15.57 2.19
CA LEU A 238 -9.73 -16.69 1.33
C LEU A 238 -8.51 -17.43 1.88
N LEU A 239 -7.46 -16.71 2.27
CA LEU A 239 -6.23 -17.32 2.79
C LEU A 239 -6.47 -18.10 4.08
N GLU A 240 -7.31 -17.58 4.99
CA GLU A 240 -7.72 -18.27 6.21
C GLU A 240 -8.50 -19.55 5.88
N TRP A 241 -9.47 -19.47 4.96
CA TRP A 241 -10.26 -20.63 4.55
C TRP A 241 -9.38 -21.71 3.91
N VAL A 242 -8.52 -21.36 2.95
CA VAL A 242 -7.58 -22.29 2.30
C VAL A 242 -6.59 -22.87 3.31
N GLY A 243 -6.11 -22.07 4.26
CA GLY A 243 -5.15 -22.49 5.28
C GLY A 243 -5.74 -23.37 6.39
N SER A 244 -7.06 -23.39 6.56
CA SER A 244 -7.73 -24.16 7.62
C SER A 244 -7.81 -25.67 7.36
N ASP A 245 -7.79 -26.10 6.09
CA ASP A 245 -7.85 -27.51 5.68
C ASP A 245 -7.11 -27.71 4.33
N PRO A 246 -6.08 -28.57 4.26
CA PRO A 246 -5.40 -28.88 2.99
C PRO A 246 -6.33 -29.34 1.86
N GLY A 247 -7.49 -29.94 2.19
CA GLY A 247 -8.52 -30.33 1.22
C GLY A 247 -9.17 -29.14 0.49
N HIS A 248 -9.23 -27.96 1.12
CA HIS A 248 -9.73 -26.74 0.48
C HIS A 248 -8.81 -26.30 -0.66
N LEU A 249 -7.50 -26.27 -0.42
CA LEU A 249 -6.51 -25.96 -1.46
C LEU A 249 -6.59 -26.96 -2.61
N GLN A 250 -6.66 -28.27 -2.32
CA GLN A 250 -6.79 -29.30 -3.35
C GLN A 250 -8.06 -29.12 -4.21
N THR A 251 -9.16 -28.70 -3.58
CA THR A 251 -10.42 -28.40 -4.28
C THR A 251 -10.26 -27.22 -5.23
N VAL A 252 -9.67 -26.12 -4.75
CA VAL A 252 -9.40 -24.92 -5.56
C VAL A 252 -8.51 -25.23 -6.76
N LEU A 253 -7.41 -25.97 -6.55
CA LEU A 253 -6.50 -26.37 -7.64
C LEU A 253 -7.19 -27.24 -8.69
N THR A 254 -8.11 -28.11 -8.27
CA THR A 254 -8.87 -28.96 -9.19
C THR A 254 -9.77 -28.10 -10.07
N LEU A 255 -10.47 -27.12 -9.49
CA LEU A 255 -11.32 -26.18 -10.22
C LEU A 255 -10.50 -25.29 -11.18
N LEU A 256 -9.33 -24.82 -10.76
CA LEU A 256 -8.43 -24.04 -11.62
C LEU A 256 -7.86 -24.87 -12.79
N LYS A 257 -7.64 -26.18 -12.61
CA LYS A 257 -7.25 -27.08 -13.72
C LYS A 257 -8.36 -27.19 -14.77
N GLU A 258 -9.62 -27.18 -14.36
CA GLU A 258 -10.76 -27.14 -15.28
C GLU A 258 -10.79 -25.82 -16.05
N ASP A 259 -10.59 -24.70 -15.35
CA ASP A 259 -10.50 -23.38 -15.99
C ASP A 259 -9.38 -23.33 -17.04
N LYS A 260 -8.18 -23.82 -16.70
CA LYS A 260 -7.05 -23.87 -17.64
C LYS A 260 -7.36 -24.65 -18.92
N LYS A 261 -8.12 -25.74 -18.83
CA LYS A 261 -8.56 -26.49 -20.02
C LYS A 261 -9.45 -25.65 -20.93
N THR A 262 -10.33 -24.81 -20.36
CA THR A 262 -11.18 -23.92 -21.16
C THR A 262 -10.37 -22.81 -21.85
N TRP A 263 -9.34 -22.27 -21.19
CA TRP A 263 -8.48 -21.21 -21.78
C TRP A 263 -7.56 -21.73 -22.90
N THR A 264 -7.05 -22.94 -22.75
CA THR A 264 -6.16 -23.56 -23.75
C THR A 264 -6.92 -24.06 -24.98
N THR A 265 -8.22 -24.30 -24.88
CA THR A 265 -9.07 -24.73 -26.00
C THR A 265 -9.68 -23.56 -26.78
N ALA A 266 -9.73 -22.36 -26.21
CA ALA A 266 -10.34 -21.17 -26.82
C ALA A 266 -9.55 -20.52 -27.98
N LYS A 267 -8.35 -21.02 -28.33
CA LYS A 267 -7.49 -20.47 -29.41
C LYS A 267 -7.31 -21.42 -30.61
N LYS A 268 -8.35 -22.14 -31.02
CA LYS A 268 -8.27 -23.09 -32.15
C LYS A 268 -9.13 -22.75 -33.37
N ASP A 269 -9.54 -21.48 -33.52
CA ASP A 269 -10.18 -20.95 -34.74
C ASP A 269 -9.33 -19.83 -35.35
#